data_AF-A0A497SUT7-F1
#
_entry.id   AF-A0A497SUT7-F1
#
_cell.length_a   1.000
_cell.length_b   1.000
_cell.length_c   1.000
_cell.angle_alpha   90.00
_cell.angle_beta   90.00
_cell.angle_gamma   90.00
#
_symmetry.space_group_name_H-M   'P 1'
#
loop_
_entity.id
_entity.type
_entity.pdbx_description
1 polymer ?
#
loop_
_entity_poly.entity_id
_entity_poly.type
_entity_poly.pdbx_seq_one_letter_code
_entity_poly.pdbx_strand_id
1 'polypeptide(L)'
;MAFNDMEMVIMEMNRIKYLIKQKRIIIKGHIKEKIEKQHLVDIDVVKSNLEKPKNLIGVEEQVARYKHDKTYKLCFKLSGRKKLIVIITYKKLKNRIYVVTAFITKKKMDRLIKLPKVKR
;
A
#
# COMPACT_ATOMS: atom_id res chain seq x y z
N MET A 1 22.01 7.66 17.37
CA MET A 1 21.53 6.29 17.10
C MET A 1 20.58 6.29 15.89
N ALA A 2 21.11 6.44 14.67
CA ALA A 2 20.31 6.57 13.43
C ALA A 2 20.37 5.32 12.52
N PHE A 3 20.82 4.18 13.06
CA PHE A 3 20.96 2.91 12.32
C PHE A 3 19.73 2.00 12.40
N ASN A 4 18.72 2.31 13.23
CA ASN A 4 17.58 1.42 13.48
C ASN A 4 16.40 1.57 12.50
N ASP A 5 16.16 2.76 11.96
CA ASP A 5 14.92 2.99 11.21
C ASP A 5 14.97 2.41 9.80
N MET A 6 16.15 2.44 9.15
CA MET A 6 16.30 1.93 7.78
C MET A 6 16.27 0.39 7.73
N GLU A 7 16.91 -0.29 8.69
CA GLU A 7 16.84 -1.76 8.80
C GLU A 7 15.43 -2.23 9.16
N MET A 8 14.74 -1.51 10.04
CA MET A 8 13.35 -1.79 10.39
C MET A 8 12.42 -1.67 9.18
N VAL A 9 12.59 -0.64 8.34
CA VAL A 9 11.83 -0.50 7.08
C VAL A 9 12.11 -1.66 6.12
N ILE A 10 13.38 -2.09 6.00
CA ILE A 10 13.75 -3.23 5.15
C ILE A 10 13.13 -4.54 5.68
N MET A 11 13.17 -4.77 7.00
CA MET A 11 12.53 -5.91 7.64
C MET A 11 11.00 -5.90 7.46
N GLU A 12 10.36 -4.74 7.62
CA GLU A 12 8.93 -4.54 7.39
C GLU A 12 8.56 -4.80 5.93
N MET A 13 9.35 -4.32 4.96
CA MET A 13 9.18 -4.62 3.54
C MET A 13 9.30 -6.12 3.26
N ASN A 14 10.29 -6.79 3.84
CA ASN A 14 10.46 -8.24 3.68
C ASN A 14 9.32 -9.02 4.33
N ARG A 15 8.83 -8.57 5.48
CA ARG A 15 7.69 -9.15 6.19
C ARG A 15 6.39 -9.00 5.41
N ILE A 16 6.12 -7.81 4.85
CA ILE A 16 4.95 -7.57 4.00
C ILE A 16 5.05 -8.42 2.74
N LYS A 17 6.22 -8.46 2.06
CA LYS A 17 6.46 -9.33 0.90
C LYS A 17 6.22 -10.81 1.25
N TYR A 18 6.67 -11.25 2.42
CA TYR A 18 6.45 -12.62 2.91
C TYR A 18 4.96 -12.91 3.16
N LEU A 19 4.26 -12.04 3.89
CA LEU A 19 2.84 -12.21 4.18
C LEU A 19 1.97 -12.19 2.92
N ILE A 20 2.33 -11.33 1.96
CA ILE A 20 1.74 -11.29 0.63
C ILE A 20 1.96 -12.62 -0.11
N LYS A 21 3.19 -13.16 -0.11
CA LYS A 21 3.51 -14.46 -0.72
C LYS A 21 2.70 -15.61 -0.11
N GLN A 22 2.34 -15.52 1.17
CA GLN A 22 1.49 -16.52 1.84
C GLN A 22 -0.01 -16.44 1.47
N LYS A 23 -0.41 -15.58 0.51
CA LYS A 23 -1.80 -15.43 0.04
C LYS A 23 -2.83 -15.12 1.14
N ARG A 24 -2.41 -14.54 2.27
CA ARG A 24 -3.31 -14.18 3.39
C ARG A 24 -3.99 -12.83 3.22
N ILE A 25 -4.24 -12.44 1.97
CA ILE A 25 -4.77 -11.14 1.60
C ILE A 25 -6.28 -11.24 1.51
N ILE A 26 -6.98 -10.42 2.28
CA ILE A 26 -8.43 -10.37 2.32
C ILE A 26 -8.88 -9.01 1.80
N ILE A 27 -9.72 -9.04 0.77
CA ILE A 27 -10.45 -7.87 0.27
C ILE A 27 -11.92 -8.08 0.64
N LYS A 28 -12.45 -7.26 1.55
CA LYS A 28 -13.87 -7.35 1.94
C LYS A 28 -14.77 -6.86 0.81
N GLY A 29 -15.99 -7.39 0.70
CA GLY A 29 -16.95 -7.04 -0.37
C GLY A 29 -17.20 -5.53 -0.52
N HIS A 30 -17.52 -4.82 0.56
CA HIS A 30 -17.73 -3.36 0.52
C HIS A 30 -16.46 -2.57 0.10
N ILE A 31 -15.26 -3.09 0.40
CA ILE A 31 -14.01 -2.48 -0.06
C ILE A 31 -13.79 -2.77 -1.53
N LYS A 32 -14.10 -3.99 -1.97
CA LYS A 32 -14.06 -4.39 -3.38
C LYS A 32 -14.89 -3.42 -4.23
N GLU A 33 -16.13 -3.22 -3.82
CA GLU A 33 -17.06 -2.32 -4.49
C GLU A 33 -16.56 -0.87 -4.51
N LYS A 34 -16.00 -0.39 -3.40
CA LYS A 34 -15.40 0.95 -3.33
C LYS A 34 -14.24 1.12 -4.31
N ILE A 35 -13.35 0.15 -4.39
CA ILE A 35 -12.19 0.18 -5.28
C ILE A 35 -12.62 0.18 -6.75
N GLU A 36 -13.57 -0.70 -7.11
CA GLU A 36 -14.03 -0.84 -8.49
C GLU A 36 -14.88 0.37 -8.93
N LYS A 37 -15.86 0.79 -8.11
CA LYS A 37 -16.82 1.83 -8.50
C LYS A 37 -16.33 3.25 -8.26
N GLN A 38 -15.63 3.52 -7.16
CA GLN A 38 -15.21 4.88 -6.80
C GLN A 38 -13.80 5.20 -7.27
N HIS A 39 -12.87 4.25 -7.13
CA HIS A 39 -11.48 4.45 -7.51
C HIS A 39 -11.18 4.00 -8.95
N LEU A 40 -12.15 3.35 -9.62
CA LEU A 40 -12.06 2.85 -11.00
C LEU A 40 -10.82 1.97 -11.18
N VAL A 41 -10.51 1.14 -10.19
CA VAL A 41 -9.40 0.20 -10.22
C VAL A 41 -9.95 -1.21 -10.22
N ASP A 42 -9.51 -2.02 -11.19
CA ASP A 42 -9.82 -3.43 -11.22
C ASP A 42 -9.13 -4.17 -10.06
N ILE A 43 -9.88 -5.00 -9.35
CA ILE A 43 -9.40 -5.79 -8.22
C ILE A 43 -8.37 -6.82 -8.64
N ASP A 44 -8.45 -7.34 -9.87
CA ASP A 44 -7.46 -8.29 -10.37
C ASP A 44 -6.11 -7.60 -10.60
N VAL A 45 -6.12 -6.31 -10.96
CA VAL A 45 -4.90 -5.49 -11.00
C VAL A 45 -4.31 -5.31 -9.59
N VAL A 46 -5.15 -5.10 -8.58
CA VAL A 46 -4.70 -4.98 -7.16
C VAL A 46 -4.09 -6.29 -6.69
N LYS A 47 -4.79 -7.41 -6.88
CA LYS A 47 -4.31 -8.75 -6.50
C LYS A 47 -3.01 -9.12 -7.21
N SER A 48 -2.94 -8.92 -8.53
CA SER A 48 -1.75 -9.25 -9.33
C SER A 48 -0.51 -8.48 -8.87
N ASN A 49 -0.66 -7.18 -8.56
CA ASN A 49 0.46 -6.37 -8.05
C ASN A 49 0.86 -6.73 -6.62
N LEU A 50 -0.12 -7.11 -5.78
CA LEU A 50 0.19 -7.64 -4.45
C LEU A 50 0.95 -8.95 -4.60
N GLU A 51 0.43 -9.96 -5.29
CA GLU A 51 1.06 -11.27 -5.46
C GLU A 51 2.45 -11.21 -6.11
N LYS A 52 2.67 -10.28 -7.04
CA LYS A 52 3.96 -10.05 -7.70
C LYS A 52 4.52 -8.68 -7.33
N PRO A 53 5.12 -8.52 -6.13
CA PRO A 53 5.63 -7.22 -5.67
C PRO A 53 6.93 -6.78 -6.38
N LYS A 54 7.23 -7.30 -7.59
CA LYS A 54 8.35 -6.84 -8.45
C LYS A 54 8.21 -5.36 -8.80
N ASN A 55 6.97 -4.87 -8.87
CA ASN A 55 6.65 -3.49 -9.19
C ASN A 55 6.55 -2.59 -7.95
N LEU A 56 6.79 -3.12 -6.74
CA LEU A 56 6.74 -2.35 -5.50
C LEU A 56 7.94 -1.40 -5.43
N ILE A 57 7.67 -0.11 -5.51
CA ILE A 57 8.70 0.94 -5.52
C ILE A 57 8.82 1.68 -4.19
N GLY A 58 7.88 1.48 -3.27
CA GLY A 58 7.93 2.11 -1.96
C GLY A 58 6.90 1.54 -1.00
N VAL A 59 7.26 1.56 0.28
CA VAL A 59 6.40 1.21 1.41
C VAL A 59 6.52 2.34 2.42
N GLU A 60 5.38 2.88 2.82
CA GLU A 60 5.30 3.92 3.86
C GLU A 60 4.39 3.38 4.98
N GLU A 61 4.86 3.37 6.22
CA GLU A 61 4.01 3.10 7.37
C GLU A 61 3.04 4.27 7.57
N GLN A 62 1.80 3.95 7.89
CA GLN A 62 0.72 4.89 8.15
C GLN A 62 0.22 4.66 9.56
N VAL A 63 -0.25 5.73 10.22
CA VAL A 63 -0.85 5.65 11.55
C VAL A 63 -2.02 4.67 11.49
N ALA A 64 -1.92 3.58 12.24
CA ALA A 64 -2.97 2.58 12.30
C ALA A 64 -4.13 3.06 13.19
N ARG A 65 -5.36 2.68 12.84
CA ARG A 65 -6.54 2.98 13.65
C ARG A 65 -6.54 2.23 14.99
N TYR A 66 -5.85 1.09 15.07
CA TYR A 66 -5.79 0.25 16.27
C TYR A 66 -4.35 0.02 16.70
N LYS A 67 -4.08 0.13 18.01
CA LYS A 67 -2.73 0.08 18.62
C LYS A 67 -1.89 -1.16 18.28
N HIS A 68 -2.54 -2.27 17.94
CA HIS A 68 -1.90 -3.56 17.64
C HIS A 68 -1.84 -3.90 16.14
N ASP A 69 -2.49 -3.09 15.31
CA ASP A 69 -2.49 -3.25 13.87
C ASP A 69 -1.39 -2.37 13.27
N LYS A 70 -0.83 -2.78 12.14
CA LYS A 70 0.10 -1.93 11.37
C LYS A 70 -0.51 -1.64 10.01
N THR A 71 -0.51 -0.38 9.60
CA THR A 71 -1.07 0.03 8.31
C THR A 71 0.06 0.52 7.42
N TYR A 72 0.03 0.10 6.17
CA TYR A 72 1.05 0.43 5.19
C TYR A 72 0.42 0.92 3.91
N LYS A 73 1.08 1.89 3.31
CA LYS A 73 0.81 2.37 1.98
C LYS A 73 1.87 1.79 1.05
N LEU A 74 1.43 0.90 0.18
CA LEU A 74 2.25 0.25 -0.83
C LEU A 74 2.13 1.02 -2.14
N CYS A 75 3.26 1.42 -2.70
CA CYS A 75 3.32 2.11 -3.98
C CYS A 75 3.87 1.16 -5.04
N PHE A 76 3.05 0.82 -6.03
CA PHE A 76 3.43 0.00 -7.17
C PHE A 76 3.54 0.85 -8.43
N LYS A 77 4.59 0.61 -9.21
CA LYS A 77 4.75 1.22 -10.54
C LYS A 77 3.91 0.43 -11.55
N LEU A 78 2.89 1.05 -12.14
CA LEU A 78 2.12 0.45 -13.24
C LEU A 78 2.75 0.78 -14.60
N SER A 79 3.17 2.03 -14.79
CA SER A 79 3.85 2.49 -16.00
C SER A 79 4.78 3.66 -15.67
N GLY A 80 5.48 4.22 -16.67
CA GLY A 80 6.30 5.42 -16.47
C GLY A 80 5.53 6.62 -15.91
N ARG A 81 4.21 6.68 -16.14
CA ARG A 81 3.35 7.82 -15.77
C ARG A 81 2.34 7.52 -14.66
N LYS A 82 2.00 6.24 -14.40
CA LYS A 82 0.98 5.84 -13.43
C LYS A 82 1.56 4.96 -12.32
N LYS A 83 1.04 5.14 -11.10
CA LYS A 83 1.30 4.30 -9.94
C LYS A 83 -0.02 3.76 -9.39
N LEU A 84 0.00 2.55 -8.88
CA LEU A 84 -1.05 2.00 -8.04
C LEU A 84 -0.64 2.20 -6.60
N ILE A 85 -1.50 2.83 -5.80
CA ILE A 85 -1.35 2.90 -4.36
C ILE A 85 -2.34 1.92 -3.74
N VAL A 86 -1.84 1.04 -2.88
CA VAL A 86 -2.66 0.09 -2.13
C VAL A 86 -2.39 0.31 -0.65
N ILE A 87 -3.45 0.59 0.10
CA ILE A 87 -3.37 0.69 1.56
C ILE A 87 -3.78 -0.65 2.15
N ILE A 88 -2.90 -1.23 2.95
CA ILE A 88 -3.11 -2.49 3.63
C ILE A 88 -3.00 -2.32 5.14
N THR A 89 -3.77 -3.08 5.89
CA THR A 89 -3.62 -3.21 7.34
C THR A 89 -3.28 -4.66 7.66
N TYR A 90 -2.14 -4.86 8.32
CA TYR A 90 -1.76 -6.13 8.89
C TYR A 90 -2.33 -6.24 10.31
N LYS A 91 -3.23 -7.20 10.51
CA LYS A 91 -3.76 -7.54 11.82
C LYS A 91 -2.91 -8.62 12.45
N LYS A 92 -2.03 -8.23 13.38
CA LYS A 92 -1.07 -9.14 14.03
C LYS A 92 -1.75 -10.33 14.70
N LEU A 93 -2.83 -10.08 15.45
CA LEU A 93 -3.58 -11.11 16.18
C LEU A 93 -4.21 -12.18 15.27
N LYS A 94 -4.60 -11.80 14.05
CA LYS A 94 -5.24 -12.72 13.08
C LYS A 94 -4.27 -13.24 12.03
N ASN A 95 -3.03 -12.75 12.03
CA ASN A 95 -2.00 -13.01 11.04
C ASN A 95 -2.52 -12.90 9.58
N ARG A 96 -3.30 -11.84 9.32
CA ARG A 96 -4.00 -11.59 8.04
C ARG A 96 -3.76 -10.16 7.58
N ILE A 97 -3.67 -9.98 6.27
CA ILE A 97 -3.60 -8.67 5.63
C ILE A 97 -4.96 -8.32 5.07
N TYR A 98 -5.45 -7.12 5.40
CA TYR A 98 -6.67 -6.58 4.84
C TYR A 98 -6.33 -5.43 3.90
N VAL A 99 -6.89 -5.44 2.70
CA VAL A 99 -6.86 -4.26 1.83
C VAL A 99 -7.90 -3.28 2.34
N VAL A 100 -7.47 -2.05 2.60
CA VAL A 100 -8.33 -0.95 3.08
C VAL A 100 -8.83 -0.13 1.89
N THR A 101 -7.95 0.17 0.95
CA THR A 101 -8.31 0.84 -0.31
C THR A 101 -7.20 0.66 -1.34
N ALA A 102 -7.52 0.90 -2.62
CA ALA A 102 -6.56 0.99 -3.70
C ALA A 102 -7.01 2.06 -4.70
N PHE A 103 -6.07 2.82 -5.25
CA PHE A 103 -6.34 3.84 -6.25
C PHE A 103 -5.13 4.07 -7.16
N ILE A 104 -5.39 4.51 -8.39
CA ILE A 104 -4.33 4.84 -9.35
C ILE A 104 -4.05 6.35 -9.31
N THR A 105 -2.79 6.72 -9.15
CA THR A 105 -2.32 8.11 -9.22
C THR A 105 -1.37 8.33 -10.39
N LYS A 106 -1.32 9.56 -10.91
CA LYS A 106 -0.32 9.99 -11.89
C LYS A 106 0.94 10.44 -11.16
N LYS A 107 2.12 10.05 -11.64
CA LYS A 107 3.42 10.48 -11.08
C LYS A 107 3.57 12.01 -10.98
N LYS A 108 2.90 12.77 -11.87
CA LYS A 108 2.87 14.24 -11.82
C LYS A 108 2.07 14.81 -10.64
N MET A 109 1.00 14.13 -10.19
CA MET A 109 0.20 14.55 -9.02
C MET A 109 1.01 14.48 -7.73
N ASP A 110 1.83 13.43 -7.56
CA ASP A 110 2.73 13.30 -6.40
C ASP A 110 3.71 14.48 -6.28
N ARG A 111 4.17 15.03 -7.42
CA ARG A 111 5.07 16.20 -7.44
C ARG A 111 4.35 17.48 -6.98
N LEU A 112 3.07 17.63 -7.33
CA LEU A 112 2.27 18.80 -6.94
C LEU A 112 1.93 18.79 -5.44
N ILE A 113 1.72 17.61 -4.85
CA ILE A 113 1.47 17.47 -3.41
C ILE A 113 2.75 17.69 -2.59
N LYS A 114 3.93 17.38 -3.14
CA LYS A 114 5.23 17.58 -2.48
C LYS A 114 5.80 18.99 -2.63
N LEU A 115 5.22 19.84 -3.49
CA LEU A 115 5.62 21.24 -3.52
C LEU A 115 5.09 21.91 -2.24
N PRO A 116 5.94 22.63 -1.48
CA PRO A 116 5.46 23.39 -0.35
C PRO A 116 4.35 24.30 -0.85
N LYS A 117 3.19 24.26 -0.18
CA LYS A 117 2.11 25.21 -0.46
C LYS A 117 2.74 26.60 -0.46
N VAL A 118 2.76 27.25 -1.62
CA VAL A 118 3.25 28.62 -1.75
C VAL A 118 2.45 29.43 -0.73
N LYS A 119 3.14 29.96 0.28
CA LYS A 119 2.56 30.96 1.20
C LYS A 119 2.17 32.15 0.31
N ARG A 120 0.87 32.39 0.18
CA ARG A 120 0.35 33.68 -0.26
C ARG A 120 0.27 34.59 0.95
#